data_AF-A0A257VVV5-F1
#
_entry.id   AF-A0A257VVV5-F1
#
_cell.length_a   1.000
_cell.length_b   1.000
_cell.length_c   1.000
_cell.angle_alpha   90.00
_cell.angle_beta   90.00
_cell.angle_gamma   90.00
#
_symmetry.space_group_name_H-M   'P 1'
#
loop_
_entity.id
_entity.type
_entity.pdbx_description
1 polymer ?
#
loop_
_entity_poly.entity_id
_entity_poly.type
_entity_poly.pdbx_seq_one_letter_code
_entity_poly.pdbx_strand_id
1 'polypeptide(L)'
;MIVTSDAYRRSSAVGDLEANRRRDPDNRWLWRMHTGRMEAEVVRDSLLACAESLDRTMGGQELENEQALTTYRRSLYYSSHPENGGKSEFGELFDAPDAIDCYRRTQTIVPQQALALTNSALVHAMSKAIVVKHPPAPAEQGTADWDGFVAAMFERILSRSPSEEERLICREALQRQMEL
;
A
#
# COMPACT_ATOMS: atom_id res chain seq x y z
N MET A 1 23.57 -17.40 7.51
CA MET A 1 22.18 -16.90 7.41
C MET A 1 22.20 -15.39 7.38
N ILE A 2 21.63 -14.77 6.34
CA ILE A 2 21.64 -13.31 6.18
C ILE A 2 20.58 -12.65 7.09
N VAL A 3 19.40 -13.28 7.21
CA VAL A 3 18.24 -12.78 7.95
C VAL A 3 18.37 -12.82 9.48
N THR A 4 19.37 -13.53 10.02
CA THR A 4 19.64 -13.56 11.47
C THR A 4 20.81 -12.66 11.87
N SER A 5 21.46 -11.99 10.92
CA SER A 5 22.60 -11.10 11.21
C SER A 5 22.16 -9.85 11.98
N ASP A 6 23.07 -9.31 12.80
CA ASP A 6 22.81 -8.05 13.51
C ASP A 6 22.60 -6.90 12.53
N ALA A 7 23.29 -6.90 11.39
CA ALA A 7 23.07 -5.94 10.31
C ALA A 7 21.63 -5.96 9.78
N TYR A 8 21.05 -7.16 9.56
CA TYR A 8 19.67 -7.29 9.08
C TYR A 8 18.63 -6.93 10.16
N ARG A 9 18.92 -7.21 11.44
CA ARG A 9 18.01 -6.93 12.57
C ARG A 9 18.09 -5.50 13.09
N ARG A 10 18.96 -4.65 12.54
CA ARG A 10 19.03 -3.23 12.92
C ARG A 10 17.75 -2.50 12.51
N SER A 11 17.06 -1.93 13.51
CA SER A 11 15.91 -1.07 13.27
C SER A 11 16.33 0.34 12.87
N SER A 12 15.59 0.97 11.96
CA SER A 12 15.74 2.40 11.63
C SER A 12 15.07 3.32 12.68
N ALA A 13 15.12 2.94 13.96
CA ALA A 13 14.35 3.56 15.02
C ALA A 13 14.70 5.04 15.25
N VAL A 14 13.70 5.79 15.71
CA VAL A 14 13.70 7.27 15.82
C VAL A 14 14.64 7.83 16.89
N GLY A 15 15.12 6.99 17.82
CA GLY A 15 15.81 7.43 19.05
C GLY A 15 17.01 8.37 18.84
N ASP A 16 17.81 8.15 17.78
CA ASP A 16 18.98 8.98 17.44
C ASP A 16 18.82 9.70 16.09
N LEU A 17 17.58 9.81 15.57
CA LEU A 17 17.33 10.28 14.20
C LEU A 17 17.94 11.66 13.95
N GLU A 18 17.79 12.59 14.89
CA GLU A 18 18.24 13.97 14.73
C GLU A 18 19.77 14.09 14.82
N ALA A 19 20.40 13.39 15.77
CA ALA A 19 21.85 13.38 15.93
C ALA A 19 22.54 12.71 14.73
N ASN A 20 22.03 11.56 14.31
CA ASN A 20 22.56 10.83 13.15
C ASN A 20 22.30 11.57 11.84
N ARG A 21 21.14 12.23 11.68
CA ARG A 21 20.84 13.04 10.50
C ARG A 21 21.71 14.28 10.39
N ARG A 22 22.10 14.90 11.51
CA ARG A 22 23.08 16.01 11.50
C ARG A 22 24.48 15.55 11.13
N ARG A 23 24.88 14.33 11.56
CA ARG A 23 26.23 13.79 11.33
C ARG A 23 26.41 13.13 9.96
N ASP A 24 25.36 12.46 9.48
CA ASP A 24 25.32 11.73 8.21
C ASP A 24 23.95 11.90 7.54
N PRO A 25 23.68 13.09 6.96
CA PRO A 25 22.40 13.38 6.30
C PRO A 25 22.13 12.48 5.10
N ASP A 26 23.19 12.11 4.38
CA ASP A 26 23.17 11.28 3.17
C ASP A 26 23.07 9.77 3.48
N ASN A 27 23.07 9.38 4.77
CA ASN A 27 22.99 7.99 5.22
C ASN A 27 24.12 7.10 4.65
N ARG A 28 25.33 7.64 4.48
CA ARG A 28 26.51 6.91 3.97
C ARG A 28 26.92 5.76 4.88
N TRP A 29 26.62 5.84 6.17
CA TRP A 29 26.93 4.79 7.16
C TRP A 29 25.78 3.80 7.35
N LEU A 30 24.73 3.89 6.52
CA LEU A 30 23.58 2.96 6.49
C LEU A 30 22.95 2.77 7.87
N TRP A 31 22.82 3.86 8.62
CA TRP A 31 22.24 3.83 9.96
C TRP A 31 20.70 3.74 9.93
N ARG A 32 20.09 4.04 8.78
CA ARG A 32 18.68 3.78 8.46
C ARG A 32 18.54 3.09 7.10
N MET A 33 17.38 2.48 6.86
CA MET A 33 16.95 2.01 5.54
C MET A 33 16.80 3.22 4.60
N HIS A 34 17.28 3.11 3.37
CA HIS A 34 16.94 4.09 2.34
C HIS A 34 15.47 3.93 1.97
N THR A 35 14.70 5.01 2.08
CA THR A 35 13.33 5.05 1.61
C THR A 35 13.32 4.99 0.09
N GLY A 36 12.81 3.91 -0.47
CA GLY A 36 12.60 3.76 -1.90
C GLY A 36 11.14 3.99 -2.28
N ARG A 37 10.90 4.47 -3.50
CA ARG A 37 9.55 4.50 -4.09
C ARG A 37 9.09 3.06 -4.33
N MET A 38 7.85 2.76 -3.95
CA MET A 38 7.22 1.47 -4.26
C MET A 38 6.98 1.35 -5.76
N GLU A 39 7.26 0.18 -6.31
CA GLU A 39 6.99 -0.14 -7.71
C GLU A 39 5.50 -0.34 -7.96
N ALA A 40 5.03 -0.17 -9.19
CA ALA A 40 3.62 -0.28 -9.55
C ALA A 40 2.98 -1.59 -9.07
N GLU A 41 3.68 -2.70 -9.27
CA GLU A 41 3.26 -4.04 -8.87
C GLU A 41 3.12 -4.14 -7.35
N VAL A 42 4.06 -3.55 -6.60
CA VAL A 42 4.05 -3.56 -5.14
C VAL A 42 2.89 -2.70 -4.61
N VAL A 43 2.64 -1.53 -5.18
CA VAL A 43 1.51 -0.67 -4.77
C VAL A 43 0.20 -1.42 -4.96
N ARG A 44 -0.02 -2.00 -6.13
CA ARG A 44 -1.24 -2.73 -6.46
C ARG A 44 -1.43 -3.99 -5.61
N ASP A 45 -0.41 -4.84 -5.53
CA ASP A 45 -0.47 -6.07 -4.74
C ASP A 45 -0.64 -5.76 -3.24
N SER A 46 -0.08 -4.66 -2.74
CA SER A 46 -0.27 -4.21 -1.35
C SER A 46 -1.72 -3.82 -1.07
N LEU A 47 -2.38 -3.10 -1.99
CA LEU A 47 -3.81 -2.77 -1.86
C LEU A 47 -4.67 -4.04 -1.75
N LEU A 48 -4.43 -5.01 -2.63
CA LEU A 48 -5.13 -6.30 -2.62
C LEU A 48 -4.81 -7.12 -1.36
N ALA A 49 -3.55 -7.07 -0.89
CA ALA A 49 -3.11 -7.78 0.30
C ALA A 49 -3.72 -7.19 1.58
N CYS A 50 -3.78 -5.86 1.71
CA CYS A 50 -4.42 -5.18 2.84
C CYS A 50 -5.91 -5.54 2.93
N ALA A 51 -6.56 -5.74 1.78
CA ALA A 51 -7.94 -6.20 1.71
C ALA A 51 -8.11 -7.72 1.78
N GLU A 52 -7.03 -8.50 1.93
CA GLU A 52 -7.02 -9.98 1.90
C GLU A 52 -7.69 -10.58 0.66
N SER A 53 -7.67 -9.86 -0.45
CA SER A 53 -8.28 -10.29 -1.71
C SER A 53 -7.24 -10.77 -2.72
N LEU A 54 -5.94 -10.59 -2.40
CA LEU A 54 -4.84 -11.00 -3.27
C LEU A 54 -4.79 -12.52 -3.46
N ASP A 55 -4.99 -12.96 -4.71
CA ASP A 55 -4.74 -14.34 -5.12
C ASP A 55 -3.24 -14.58 -5.30
N ARG A 56 -2.71 -15.48 -4.45
CA ARG A 56 -1.29 -15.85 -4.40
C ARG A 56 -0.96 -17.13 -5.18
N THR A 57 -1.91 -17.66 -5.96
CA THR A 57 -1.72 -18.88 -6.75
C THR A 57 -0.48 -18.77 -7.64
N MET A 58 0.34 -19.82 -7.62
CA MET A 58 1.61 -19.87 -8.35
C MET A 58 1.46 -20.50 -9.74
N GLY A 59 2.17 -19.95 -10.73
CA GLY A 59 2.12 -20.40 -12.11
C GLY A 59 0.83 -19.98 -12.83
N GLY A 60 0.48 -20.64 -13.93
CA GLY A 60 -0.71 -20.34 -14.74
C GLY A 60 -0.44 -19.47 -15.97
N GLN A 61 -1.47 -19.27 -16.79
CA GLN A 61 -1.41 -18.42 -17.98
C GLN A 61 -1.31 -16.95 -17.58
N GLU A 62 -0.61 -16.17 -18.39
CA GLU A 62 -0.59 -14.71 -18.28
C GLU A 62 -2.00 -14.12 -18.45
N LEU A 63 -2.27 -13.02 -17.75
CA LEU A 63 -3.50 -12.27 -17.83
C LEU A 63 -3.32 -11.03 -18.70
N GLU A 64 -4.37 -10.67 -19.40
CA GLU A 64 -4.43 -9.43 -20.18
C GLU A 64 -4.51 -8.21 -19.25
N ASN A 65 -3.88 -7.12 -19.67
CA ASN A 65 -3.80 -5.88 -18.91
C ASN A 65 -5.16 -5.21 -18.64
N GLU A 66 -6.16 -5.44 -19.50
CA GLU A 66 -7.55 -4.98 -19.32
C GLU A 66 -8.19 -5.57 -18.05
N GLN A 67 -7.76 -6.78 -17.67
CA GLN A 67 -8.27 -7.50 -16.50
C GLN A 67 -7.57 -7.07 -15.21
N ALA A 68 -6.68 -6.07 -15.26
CA ALA A 68 -5.99 -5.57 -14.08
C ALA A 68 -7.00 -5.06 -13.06
N LEU A 69 -7.91 -4.16 -13.41
CA LEU A 69 -8.82 -3.57 -12.39
C LEU A 69 -9.89 -4.54 -11.86
N THR A 70 -10.14 -5.65 -12.55
CA THR A 70 -11.21 -6.61 -12.21
C THR A 70 -10.70 -7.84 -11.49
N THR A 71 -9.50 -8.32 -11.83
CA THR A 71 -8.93 -9.55 -11.25
C THR A 71 -8.00 -9.22 -10.08
N TYR A 72 -7.99 -10.10 -9.06
CA TYR A 72 -7.19 -9.93 -7.84
C TYR A 72 -5.90 -10.76 -7.84
N ARG A 73 -5.45 -11.19 -9.02
CA ARG A 73 -4.20 -11.92 -9.18
C ARG A 73 -3.02 -10.97 -9.05
N ARG A 74 -1.89 -11.48 -8.54
CA ARG A 74 -0.64 -10.72 -8.43
C ARG A 74 -0.27 -10.06 -9.75
N SER A 75 0.19 -8.81 -9.67
CA SER A 75 0.63 -8.00 -10.82
C SER A 75 1.69 -8.67 -11.68
N LEU A 76 2.49 -9.57 -11.11
CA LEU A 76 3.52 -10.34 -11.82
C LEU A 76 2.98 -11.19 -12.99
N TYR A 77 1.71 -11.59 -12.94
CA TYR A 77 1.11 -12.47 -13.96
C TYR A 77 0.46 -11.71 -15.11
N TYR A 78 0.54 -10.39 -15.15
CA TYR A 78 0.04 -9.61 -16.27
C TYR A 78 1.09 -9.48 -17.35
N SER A 79 0.65 -9.47 -18.60
CA SER A 79 1.55 -9.37 -19.73
C SER A 79 2.25 -8.00 -19.76
N SER A 80 3.52 -8.01 -20.17
CA SER A 80 4.32 -6.81 -20.35
C SER A 80 4.88 -6.80 -21.77
N HIS A 81 4.38 -5.88 -22.59
CA HIS A 81 4.74 -5.77 -23.99
C HIS A 81 5.20 -4.34 -24.34
N PRO A 82 6.05 -4.19 -25.37
CA PRO A 82 6.56 -2.89 -25.80
C PRO A 82 5.53 -1.97 -26.47
N GLU A 83 4.45 -2.53 -27.02
CA GLU A 83 3.38 -1.77 -27.66
C GLU A 83 2.47 -1.02 -26.68
N ASN A 84 1.73 -0.03 -27.19
CA ASN A 84 0.69 0.66 -26.42
C ASN A 84 -0.37 -0.36 -25.95
N GLY A 85 -0.71 -0.33 -24.66
CA GLY A 85 -1.57 -1.35 -24.03
C GLY A 85 -0.82 -2.60 -23.55
N GLY A 86 0.50 -2.67 -23.80
CA GLY A 86 1.39 -3.69 -23.23
C GLY A 86 1.63 -3.55 -21.73
N LYS A 87 1.04 -2.55 -21.08
CA LYS A 87 1.06 -2.35 -19.62
C LYS A 87 -0.37 -2.05 -19.17
N SER A 88 -0.72 -2.46 -17.95
CA SER A 88 -2.00 -2.04 -17.35
C SER A 88 -2.02 -0.52 -17.14
N GLU A 89 -3.22 0.08 -17.19
CA GLU A 89 -3.41 1.52 -16.93
C GLU A 89 -2.81 1.94 -15.56
N PHE A 90 -2.99 1.08 -14.55
CA PHE A 90 -2.36 1.26 -13.24
C PHE A 90 -0.83 1.20 -13.34
N GLY A 91 -0.29 0.26 -14.13
CA GLY A 91 1.14 0.13 -14.37
C GLY A 91 1.74 1.38 -15.03
N GLU A 92 1.13 1.89 -16.09
CA GLU A 92 1.61 3.08 -16.79
C GLU A 92 1.69 4.30 -15.87
N LEU A 93 0.68 4.49 -15.02
CA LEU A 93 0.64 5.60 -14.07
C LEU A 93 1.75 5.53 -13.02
N PHE A 94 2.17 4.32 -12.63
CA PHE A 94 3.15 4.08 -11.56
C PHE A 94 4.54 3.67 -12.07
N ASP A 95 4.87 4.01 -13.31
CA ASP A 95 6.14 3.71 -13.97
C ASP A 95 6.47 2.20 -13.98
N ALA A 96 5.52 1.39 -14.46
CA ALA A 96 5.72 -0.04 -14.72
C ALA A 96 6.93 -0.31 -15.64
N PRO A 97 7.55 -1.51 -15.54
CA PRO A 97 8.71 -1.85 -16.34
C PRO A 97 8.46 -1.67 -17.83
N ASP A 98 9.49 -1.22 -18.53
CA ASP A 98 9.48 -1.15 -19.99
C ASP A 98 10.18 -2.38 -20.58
N ALA A 99 9.53 -3.10 -21.49
CA ALA A 99 10.11 -4.28 -22.12
C ALA A 99 11.31 -3.95 -23.02
N ILE A 100 11.43 -2.70 -23.49
CA ILE A 100 12.48 -2.25 -24.41
C ILE A 100 13.65 -1.63 -23.63
N ASP A 101 13.38 -0.84 -22.59
CA ASP A 101 14.40 -0.03 -21.89
C ASP A 101 14.50 -0.39 -20.39
N CYS A 102 15.02 -1.60 -20.13
CA CYS A 102 15.05 -2.20 -18.79
C CYS A 102 16.39 -2.05 -18.04
N TYR A 103 17.28 -1.11 -18.41
CA TYR A 103 18.55 -0.94 -17.69
C TYR A 103 18.34 -0.35 -16.29
N ARG A 104 17.37 0.57 -16.15
CA ARG A 104 16.93 1.14 -14.88
C ARG A 104 15.50 1.63 -15.02
N ARG A 105 14.62 1.20 -14.12
CA ARG A 105 13.23 1.68 -14.10
C ARG A 105 13.18 3.18 -13.82
N THR A 106 12.38 3.89 -14.61
CA THR A 106 12.04 5.29 -14.37
C THR A 106 11.23 5.40 -13.07
N GLN A 107 11.46 6.47 -12.31
CA GLN A 107 10.73 6.72 -11.08
C GLN A 107 10.26 8.17 -11.09
N THR A 108 8.95 8.34 -11.19
CA THR A 108 8.31 9.64 -11.22
C THR A 108 7.51 9.85 -9.93
N ILE A 109 7.63 11.03 -9.32
CA ILE A 109 6.81 11.45 -8.19
C ILE A 109 5.91 12.59 -8.67
N VAL A 110 4.68 12.25 -9.04
CA VAL A 110 3.70 13.20 -9.60
C VAL A 110 2.40 13.19 -8.80
N PRO A 111 1.78 14.36 -8.52
CA PRO A 111 0.53 14.43 -7.77
C PRO A 111 -0.62 13.61 -8.38
N GLN A 112 -0.61 13.42 -9.70
CA GLN A 112 -1.59 12.64 -10.45
C GLN A 112 -1.70 11.19 -9.93
N GLN A 113 -0.60 10.59 -9.45
CA GLN A 113 -0.60 9.25 -8.87
C GLN A 113 -1.46 9.18 -7.60
N ALA A 114 -1.36 10.18 -6.72
CA ALA A 114 -2.16 10.24 -5.49
C ALA A 114 -3.65 10.49 -5.79
N LEU A 115 -3.93 11.37 -6.76
CA LEU A 115 -5.29 11.65 -7.21
C LEU A 115 -5.95 10.40 -7.82
N ALA A 116 -5.22 9.65 -8.62
CA ALA A 116 -5.73 8.43 -9.23
C ALA A 116 -6.03 7.35 -8.19
N LEU A 117 -5.18 7.18 -7.16
CA LEU A 117 -5.48 6.25 -6.06
C LEU A 117 -6.75 6.65 -5.32
N THR A 118 -6.92 7.95 -5.06
CA THR A 118 -8.09 8.47 -4.33
C THR A 118 -9.40 8.24 -5.09
N ASN A 119 -9.36 8.25 -6.44
CA ASN A 119 -10.53 8.05 -7.30
C ASN A 119 -10.62 6.65 -7.92
N SER A 120 -9.69 5.74 -7.58
CA SER A 120 -9.62 4.43 -8.23
C SER A 120 -10.76 3.54 -7.76
N ALA A 121 -11.50 2.98 -8.73
CA ALA A 121 -12.53 1.97 -8.46
C ALA A 121 -11.99 0.76 -7.68
N LEU A 122 -10.73 0.36 -7.96
CA LEU A 122 -10.07 -0.72 -7.25
C LEU A 122 -9.86 -0.38 -5.77
N VAL A 123 -9.37 0.83 -5.46
CA VAL A 123 -9.15 1.29 -4.09
C VAL A 123 -10.48 1.33 -3.34
N HIS A 124 -11.53 1.89 -3.94
CA HIS A 124 -12.86 1.90 -3.31
C HIS A 124 -13.44 0.49 -3.08
N ALA A 125 -13.27 -0.43 -4.03
CA ALA A 125 -13.69 -1.82 -3.88
C ALA A 125 -12.93 -2.51 -2.73
N MET A 126 -11.61 -2.28 -2.62
CA MET A 126 -10.79 -2.83 -1.56
C MET A 126 -11.14 -2.24 -0.18
N SER A 127 -11.39 -0.93 -0.09
CA SER A 127 -11.86 -0.31 1.16
C SER A 127 -13.17 -0.94 1.65
N LYS A 128 -14.12 -1.21 0.75
CA LYS A 128 -15.37 -1.91 1.10
C LYS A 128 -15.09 -3.35 1.55
N ALA A 129 -14.22 -4.06 0.84
CA ALA A 129 -13.87 -5.44 1.18
C ALA A 129 -13.20 -5.55 2.57
N ILE A 130 -12.38 -4.58 2.95
CA ILE A 130 -11.77 -4.51 4.30
C ILE A 130 -12.84 -4.45 5.38
N VAL A 131 -13.81 -3.54 5.24
CA VAL A 131 -14.90 -3.37 6.22
C VAL A 131 -15.78 -4.62 6.31
N VAL A 132 -16.07 -5.27 5.18
CA VAL A 132 -16.88 -6.51 5.16
C VAL A 132 -16.16 -7.66 5.87
N LYS A 133 -14.85 -7.79 5.71
CA LYS A 133 -14.05 -8.85 6.36
C LYS A 133 -13.79 -8.57 7.84
N HIS A 134 -13.72 -7.29 8.21
CA HIS A 134 -13.46 -6.84 9.58
C HIS A 134 -14.57 -5.88 10.03
N PRO A 135 -15.79 -6.35 10.29
CA PRO A 135 -16.84 -5.49 10.78
C PRO A 135 -16.49 -4.94 12.18
N PRO A 136 -16.98 -3.74 12.55
CA PRO A 136 -16.78 -3.20 13.89
C PRO A 136 -17.38 -4.16 14.92
N ALA A 137 -16.66 -4.37 16.02
CA ALA A 137 -17.14 -5.23 17.10
C ALA A 137 -18.40 -4.63 17.74
N PRO A 138 -19.38 -5.46 18.12
CA PRO A 138 -20.52 -4.98 18.89
C PRO A 138 -20.04 -4.51 20.27
N ALA A 139 -20.32 -3.25 20.64
CA ALA A 139 -20.03 -2.78 21.99
C ALA A 139 -21.10 -3.31 22.97
N GLU A 140 -20.75 -3.32 24.26
CA GLU A 140 -21.60 -3.81 25.36
C GLU A 140 -22.97 -3.11 25.46
N GLN A 141 -23.14 -1.95 24.80
CA GLN A 141 -24.35 -1.13 24.82
C GLN A 141 -25.19 -1.22 23.53
N GLY A 142 -24.86 -2.13 22.61
CA GLY A 142 -25.59 -2.29 21.34
C GLY A 142 -25.26 -1.24 20.27
N THR A 143 -24.37 -0.29 20.59
CA THR A 143 -23.70 0.58 19.62
C THR A 143 -22.43 -0.10 19.11
N ALA A 144 -22.03 0.12 17.85
CA ALA A 144 -20.77 -0.43 17.34
C ALA A 144 -19.57 0.32 17.96
N ASP A 145 -18.52 -0.40 18.34
CA ASP A 145 -17.28 0.22 18.82
C ASP A 145 -16.45 0.75 17.64
N TRP A 146 -16.76 1.98 17.25
CA TRP A 146 -16.08 2.66 16.15
C TRP A 146 -14.65 3.08 16.50
N ASP A 147 -14.37 3.41 17.75
CA ASP A 147 -13.04 3.83 18.18
C ASP A 147 -12.07 2.62 18.18
N GLY A 148 -12.53 1.47 18.68
CA GLY A 148 -11.81 0.20 18.58
C GLY A 148 -11.62 -0.26 17.13
N PHE A 149 -12.65 -0.09 16.29
CA PHE A 149 -12.55 -0.38 14.85
C PHE A 149 -11.49 0.49 14.15
N VAL A 150 -11.48 1.80 14.38
CA VAL A 150 -10.48 2.71 13.81
C VAL A 150 -9.08 2.31 14.24
N ALA A 151 -8.87 2.03 15.53
CA ALA A 151 -7.57 1.58 16.03
C ALA A 151 -7.10 0.29 15.33
N ALA A 152 -7.97 -0.71 15.21
CA ALA A 152 -7.67 -1.97 14.54
C ALA A 152 -7.33 -1.77 13.05
N MET A 153 -8.05 -0.89 12.35
CA MET A 153 -7.78 -0.60 10.93
C MET A 153 -6.45 0.12 10.73
N PHE A 154 -6.10 1.06 11.62
CA PHE A 154 -4.80 1.74 11.59
C PHE A 154 -3.64 0.76 11.80
N GLU A 155 -3.77 -0.14 12.77
CA GLU A 155 -2.74 -1.16 13.00
C GLU A 155 -2.62 -2.13 11.83
N ARG A 156 -3.73 -2.48 11.17
CA ARG A 156 -3.71 -3.41 10.04
C ARG A 156 -3.15 -2.78 8.76
N ILE A 157 -3.53 -1.54 8.44
CA ILE A 157 -3.17 -0.88 7.17
C ILE A 157 -1.84 -0.14 7.32
N LEU A 158 -1.64 0.60 8.42
CA LEU A 158 -0.50 1.49 8.62
C LEU A 158 0.53 0.92 9.61
N SER A 159 0.26 -0.24 10.23
CA SER A 159 1.17 -0.88 11.20
C SER A 159 1.55 0.06 12.36
N ARG A 160 0.66 0.98 12.73
CA ARG A 160 0.83 1.93 13.83
C ARG A 160 -0.51 2.27 14.46
N SER A 161 -0.49 2.67 15.73
CA SER A 161 -1.68 3.21 16.37
C SER A 161 -2.01 4.62 15.85
N PRO A 162 -3.29 5.00 15.77
CA PRO A 162 -3.70 6.33 15.31
C PRO A 162 -3.38 7.41 16.35
N SER A 163 -3.01 8.60 15.87
CA SER A 163 -2.89 9.81 16.72
C SER A 163 -4.26 10.31 17.18
N GLU A 164 -4.30 11.19 18.18
CA GLU A 164 -5.58 11.76 18.67
C GLU A 164 -6.31 12.56 17.58
N GLU A 165 -5.58 13.35 16.80
CA GLU A 165 -6.14 14.11 15.67
C GLU A 165 -6.72 13.18 14.59
N GLU A 166 -6.01 12.10 14.24
CA GLU A 166 -6.46 11.13 13.25
C GLU A 166 -7.73 10.40 13.70
N ARG A 167 -7.82 10.03 14.98
CA ARG A 167 -9.04 9.41 15.54
C ARG A 167 -10.23 10.33 15.44
N LEU A 168 -10.06 11.62 15.77
CA LEU A 168 -11.13 12.60 15.72
C LEU A 168 -11.68 12.76 14.28
N ILE A 169 -10.78 12.91 13.31
CA ILE A 169 -11.15 13.05 11.90
C ILE A 169 -11.90 11.81 11.39
N CYS A 170 -11.41 10.60 11.71
CA CYS A 170 -12.08 9.37 11.32
C CYS A 170 -13.47 9.25 11.94
N ARG A 171 -13.64 9.65 13.21
CA ARG A 171 -14.93 9.65 13.89
C ARG A 171 -15.93 10.60 13.25
N GLU A 172 -15.51 11.82 12.93
CA GLU A 172 -16.36 12.78 12.22
C GLU A 172 -16.79 12.25 10.84
N ALA A 173 -15.86 11.62 10.11
CA ALA A 173 -16.15 11.05 8.80
C ALA A 173 -17.16 9.88 8.89
N LEU A 174 -17.01 9.01 9.88
CA LEU A 174 -17.94 7.89 10.13
C LEU A 174 -19.34 8.40 10.49
N GLN A 175 -19.45 9.42 11.34
CA GLN A 175 -20.74 10.03 11.70
C GLN A 175 -21.45 10.59 10.46
N ARG A 176 -20.74 11.34 9.60
CA ARG A 176 -21.33 11.86 8.34
C ARG A 176 -21.80 10.76 7.40
N GLN A 177 -21.11 9.61 7.37
CA GLN A 177 -21.53 8.46 6.55
C GLN A 177 -22.74 7.71 7.11
N MET A 178 -22.98 7.77 8.42
CA MET A 178 -24.18 7.17 9.05
C MET A 178 -25.43 8.04 8.90
N GLU A 179 -25.27 9.34 8.63
CA GLU A 179 -26.37 10.29 8.40
C GLU A 179 -26.89 10.30 6.94
N LEU A 180 -26.14 9.67 6.02
CA LEU A 180 -26.48 9.50 4.59
C LEU A 180 -27.18 8.16 4.33
#